data_AF-G2DA06-F1
#
_entry.id   AF-G2DA06-F1
#
_cell.length_a   1.000
_cell.length_b   1.000
_cell.length_c   1.000
_cell.angle_alpha   90.00
_cell.angle_beta   90.00
_cell.angle_gamma   90.00
#
_symmetry.space_group_name_H-M   'P 1'
#
loop_
_entity.id
_entity.type
_entity.pdbx_description
1 polymer ?
#
loop_
_entity_poly.entity_id
_entity_poly.type
_entity_poly.pdbx_seq_one_letter_code
_entity_poly.pdbx_strand_id
1 'polypeptide(L)'
;MGAVGMPVDELRDGLTWLLQQLARIRFLSKYVPVVEFLDGTPPRHMQHGFHALAIDDQRQAFHPTLWKESGNPAEGAQVEQVWFAGMHSNVGGGYPKDQLALVSLDWMMDRVEACGVRFLESSRAAVRQQLDEHGRMYDSRAGLGIYYRFMPRDLTKLWSDATKSDAARPILIHQSVMQRISAATQGYAPHNLSSSFNLVSRTALNPPVYQQQPWQVDAGKCDYYDVCLARSAHYASWRRIIYMLLVGATLIFLGLITMLDPIPQGEMIEASPLLGGLISLLQFLLPDMLGGRLEALGAYEAPFWSLVGVLALLFVGHRLLKRKMINSAQAGWRRIFPLKSD
;
A
#
# COMPACT_ATOMS: atom_id res chain seq x y z
N MET A 1 18.81 -0.14 -0.93
CA MET A 1 18.00 -0.19 -2.17
C MET A 1 17.41 -1.58 -2.28
N GLY A 2 16.10 -1.72 -2.26
CA GLY A 2 15.46 -3.04 -2.27
C GLY A 2 13.96 -2.96 -1.99
N ALA A 3 13.22 -2.26 -2.85
CA ALA A 3 11.76 -2.35 -2.91
C ALA A 3 11.37 -2.56 -4.39
N VAL A 4 11.89 -3.65 -4.97
CA VAL A 4 11.33 -4.18 -6.22
C VAL A 4 10.14 -5.03 -5.80
N GLY A 5 8.96 -4.40 -5.74
CA GLY A 5 7.70 -5.12 -5.53
C GLY A 5 7.44 -6.02 -6.73
N MET A 6 7.88 -7.27 -6.67
CA MET A 6 7.57 -8.25 -7.70
C MET A 6 6.10 -8.70 -7.57
N PRO A 7 5.36 -8.90 -8.67
CA PRO A 7 3.89 -8.94 -8.64
C PRO A 7 3.27 -10.26 -8.18
N VAL A 8 4.05 -11.26 -7.76
CA VAL A 8 3.53 -12.57 -7.39
C VAL A 8 4.38 -13.12 -6.25
N ASP A 9 3.76 -13.43 -5.10
CA ASP A 9 4.45 -14.01 -3.94
C ASP A 9 5.19 -15.31 -4.34
N GLU A 10 4.62 -16.09 -5.27
CA GLU A 10 5.26 -17.30 -5.84
C GLU A 10 6.55 -17.02 -6.64
N LEU A 11 6.66 -15.88 -7.34
CA LEU A 11 7.88 -15.47 -8.04
C LEU A 11 8.94 -14.91 -7.09
N ARG A 12 8.50 -14.25 -6.00
CA ARG A 12 9.40 -13.86 -4.92
C ARG A 12 9.97 -15.12 -4.26
N ASP A 13 9.15 -16.10 -3.94
CA ASP A 13 9.58 -17.34 -3.30
C ASP A 13 10.47 -18.17 -4.24
N GLY A 14 10.13 -18.25 -5.53
CA GLY A 14 10.95 -18.91 -6.55
C GLY A 14 12.30 -18.23 -6.79
N LEU A 15 12.32 -16.89 -6.87
CA LEU A 15 13.56 -16.12 -7.01
C LEU A 15 14.39 -16.18 -5.72
N THR A 16 13.75 -16.11 -4.55
CA THR A 16 14.43 -16.23 -3.25
C THR A 16 15.03 -17.62 -3.10
N TRP A 17 14.29 -18.67 -3.44
CA TRP A 17 14.80 -20.04 -3.49
C TRP A 17 16.00 -20.16 -4.45
N LEU A 18 15.91 -19.59 -5.65
CA LEU A 18 17.01 -19.62 -6.63
C LEU A 18 18.25 -18.87 -6.10
N LEU A 19 18.06 -17.67 -5.56
CA LEU A 19 19.11 -16.87 -4.95
C LEU A 19 19.72 -17.58 -3.73
N GLN A 20 18.94 -18.30 -2.93
CA GLN A 20 19.42 -19.15 -1.84
C GLN A 20 20.24 -20.34 -2.36
N GLN A 21 19.83 -20.99 -3.46
CA GLN A 21 20.64 -22.04 -4.08
C GLN A 21 21.97 -21.47 -4.60
N LEU A 22 21.96 -20.26 -5.18
CA LEU A 22 23.17 -19.59 -5.64
C LEU A 22 24.06 -19.13 -4.48
N ALA A 23 23.49 -18.67 -3.36
CA ALA A 23 24.22 -18.25 -2.16
C ALA A 23 24.86 -19.43 -1.40
N ARG A 24 24.35 -20.67 -1.57
CA ARG A 24 24.97 -21.91 -1.07
C ARG A 24 26.28 -22.25 -1.81
N ILE A 25 26.52 -21.66 -2.97
CA ILE A 25 27.79 -21.79 -3.70
C ILE A 25 28.78 -20.82 -3.05
N ARG A 26 29.79 -21.38 -2.37
CA ARG A 26 30.73 -20.69 -1.47
C ARG A 26 31.47 -19.48 -2.10
N PHE A 27 31.54 -19.42 -3.43
CA PHE A 27 32.14 -18.31 -4.19
C PHE A 27 31.18 -17.13 -4.42
N LEU A 28 29.87 -17.38 -4.53
CA LEU A 28 28.85 -16.37 -4.83
C LEU A 28 28.30 -15.66 -3.60
N SER A 29 28.43 -16.26 -2.40
CA SER A 29 27.99 -15.67 -1.13
C SER A 29 28.65 -14.32 -0.80
N LYS A 30 29.83 -14.05 -1.37
CA LYS A 30 30.55 -12.77 -1.18
C LYS A 30 29.95 -11.61 -1.98
N TYR A 31 29.20 -11.89 -3.06
CA TYR A 31 28.66 -10.90 -3.98
C TYR A 31 27.16 -10.69 -3.85
N VAL A 32 26.47 -11.60 -3.14
CA VAL A 32 25.03 -11.52 -2.87
C VAL A 32 24.82 -11.48 -1.35
N PRO A 33 24.96 -10.32 -0.70
CA PRO A 33 24.53 -10.18 0.68
C PRO A 33 23.00 -10.28 0.72
N VAL A 34 22.49 -11.49 0.94
CA VAL A 34 21.08 -11.69 1.26
C VAL A 34 20.89 -11.25 2.71
N VAL A 35 20.47 -9.99 2.91
CA VAL A 35 19.98 -9.56 4.23
C VAL A 35 18.59 -10.17 4.39
N GLU A 36 18.61 -11.36 4.97
CA GLU A 36 17.47 -12.25 5.09
C GLU A 36 16.71 -11.92 6.38
N PHE A 37 15.73 -11.02 6.35
CA PHE A 37 14.69 -10.95 7.39
C PHE A 37 13.57 -11.96 7.07
N LEU A 38 13.91 -13.20 6.70
CA LEU A 38 12.93 -14.08 6.02
C LEU A 38 11.75 -14.50 6.89
N ASP A 39 11.91 -14.49 8.21
CA ASP A 39 10.89 -15.00 9.12
C ASP A 39 10.30 -13.93 10.05
N GLY A 40 10.60 -12.65 9.81
CA GLY A 40 10.25 -11.56 10.72
C GLY A 40 10.92 -11.66 12.10
N THR A 41 11.78 -12.63 12.36
CA THR A 41 12.45 -12.77 13.66
C THR A 41 13.56 -11.71 13.79
N PRO A 42 13.53 -10.85 14.82
CA PRO A 42 14.62 -9.90 15.07
C PRO A 42 15.95 -10.64 15.34
N PRO A 43 17.10 -10.12 14.87
CA PRO A 43 18.41 -10.67 15.20
C PRO A 43 18.64 -10.66 16.72
N ARG A 44 19.27 -11.71 17.26
CA ARG A 44 19.52 -11.84 18.72
C ARG A 44 20.34 -10.71 19.34
N HIS A 45 21.11 -9.98 18.53
CA HIS A 45 21.96 -8.87 18.95
C HIS A 45 21.30 -7.49 18.75
N MET A 46 20.06 -7.45 18.22
CA MET A 46 19.29 -6.21 18.11
C MET A 46 18.86 -5.77 19.50
N GLN A 47 19.35 -4.60 19.93
CA GLN A 47 18.97 -4.01 21.21
C GLN A 47 17.63 -3.26 21.10
N HIS A 48 17.46 -2.53 20.00
CA HIS A 48 16.26 -1.75 19.69
C HIS A 48 15.93 -1.84 18.20
N GLY A 49 14.65 -1.93 17.89
CA GLY A 49 14.11 -2.01 16.54
C GLY A 49 12.84 -1.18 16.45
N PHE A 50 12.81 -0.25 15.51
CA PHE A 50 11.66 0.65 15.30
C PHE A 50 11.16 0.48 13.87
N HIS A 51 9.87 0.21 13.70
CA HIS A 51 9.27 -0.06 12.40
C HIS A 51 8.07 0.84 12.15
N ALA A 52 8.19 1.78 11.20
CA ALA A 52 7.09 2.62 10.76
C ALA A 52 6.32 1.95 9.60
N LEU A 53 5.02 1.75 9.78
CA LEU A 53 4.16 0.96 8.89
C LEU A 53 3.06 1.82 8.26
N ALA A 54 2.82 1.66 6.97
CA ALA A 54 1.76 2.35 6.23
C ALA A 54 0.38 1.70 6.40
N ILE A 55 -0.64 2.43 6.82
CA ILE A 55 -2.00 1.85 6.96
C ILE A 55 -2.63 1.57 5.59
N ASP A 56 -2.40 2.45 4.61
CA ASP A 56 -3.29 2.57 3.45
C ASP A 56 -2.73 1.95 2.17
N ASP A 57 -1.55 1.32 2.18
CA ASP A 57 -1.03 0.70 0.96
C ASP A 57 -1.82 -0.55 0.57
N GLN A 58 -2.56 -0.46 -0.54
CA GLN A 58 -3.47 -1.48 -1.03
C GLN A 58 -2.83 -2.46 -2.04
N ARG A 59 -1.51 -2.37 -2.26
CA ARG A 59 -0.79 -3.23 -3.21
C ARG A 59 -0.27 -4.46 -2.47
N GLN A 60 -0.65 -5.66 -2.94
CA GLN A 60 -0.18 -6.92 -2.31
C GLN A 60 1.34 -7.00 -2.23
N ALA A 61 2.04 -6.64 -3.32
CA ALA A 61 3.50 -6.68 -3.39
C ALA A 61 4.21 -5.75 -2.38
N PHE A 62 3.47 -4.89 -1.68
CA PHE A 62 3.96 -3.98 -0.65
C PHE A 62 3.34 -4.29 0.72
N HIS A 63 2.84 -5.51 0.94
CA HIS A 63 2.44 -5.96 2.27
C HIS A 63 3.68 -6.02 3.19
N PRO A 64 3.59 -5.48 4.41
CA PRO A 64 4.73 -5.43 5.30
C PRO A 64 4.97 -6.83 5.89
N THR A 65 6.24 -7.17 6.08
CA THR A 65 6.62 -8.28 6.97
C THR A 65 6.78 -7.68 8.36
N LEU A 66 5.83 -7.98 9.25
CA LEU A 66 5.96 -7.58 10.65
C LEU A 66 7.04 -8.41 11.33
N TRP A 67 7.74 -7.78 12.27
CA TRP A 67 8.66 -8.48 13.13
C TRP A 67 7.90 -9.27 14.19
N LYS A 68 8.37 -10.49 14.45
CA LYS A 68 7.91 -11.32 15.56
C LYS A 68 8.42 -10.69 16.83
N GLU A 69 7.49 -10.13 17.58
CA GLU A 69 7.84 -9.45 18.82
C GLU A 69 7.89 -10.46 19.98
N SER A 70 8.89 -10.34 20.86
CA SER A 70 8.96 -11.07 22.13
C SER A 70 8.99 -10.06 23.29
N GLY A 71 8.02 -10.11 24.21
CA GLY A 71 7.88 -9.19 25.35
C GLY A 71 7.20 -7.85 25.01
N ASN A 72 6.60 -7.17 26.01
CA ASN A 72 5.78 -5.95 25.85
C ASN A 72 6.62 -4.68 25.54
N PRO A 73 6.29 -3.84 24.52
CA PRO A 73 6.99 -2.59 24.24
C PRO A 73 7.01 -1.59 25.40
N ALA A 74 6.00 -1.62 26.28
CA ALA A 74 5.97 -0.81 27.49
C ALA A 74 6.94 -1.30 28.58
N GLU A 75 7.46 -2.53 28.46
CA GLU A 75 8.36 -3.19 29.43
C GLU A 75 9.77 -3.40 28.86
N GLY A 76 10.12 -2.68 27.77
CA GLY A 76 11.45 -2.74 27.16
C GLY A 76 11.58 -3.76 26.03
N ALA A 77 10.53 -3.98 25.23
CA ALA A 77 10.66 -4.82 24.03
C ALA A 77 11.79 -4.34 23.13
N GLN A 78 12.47 -5.32 22.50
CA GLN A 78 13.49 -5.07 21.49
C GLN A 78 12.92 -4.44 20.22
N VAL A 79 11.60 -4.43 20.05
CA VAL A 79 10.91 -3.99 18.84
C VAL A 79 9.64 -3.18 19.16
N GLU A 80 9.48 -2.04 18.50
CA GLU A 80 8.26 -1.22 18.48
C GLU A 80 7.82 -1.00 17.02
N GLN A 81 6.61 -1.45 16.68
CA GLN A 81 6.06 -1.34 15.33
C GLN A 81 4.81 -0.46 15.34
N VAL A 82 4.88 0.70 14.69
CA VAL A 82 3.84 1.74 14.76
C VAL A 82 3.28 2.05 13.38
N TRP A 83 1.96 2.10 13.29
CA TRP A 83 1.25 2.37 12.05
C TRP A 83 0.94 3.87 11.87
N PHE A 84 1.15 4.36 10.66
CA PHE A 84 0.98 5.75 10.22
C PHE A 84 0.04 5.83 9.03
N ALA A 85 -0.63 6.97 8.89
CA ALA A 85 -1.52 7.25 7.77
C ALA A 85 -0.71 7.41 6.47
N GLY A 86 -1.23 6.86 5.37
CA GLY A 86 -0.63 6.97 4.05
C GLY A 86 -0.26 5.64 3.39
N MET A 87 0.13 5.73 2.11
CA MET A 87 0.74 4.65 1.33
C MET A 87 2.22 4.45 1.70
N HIS A 88 2.90 3.47 1.11
CA HIS A 88 4.31 3.15 1.41
C HIS A 88 5.25 4.38 1.47
N SER A 89 5.30 5.21 0.41
CA SER A 89 6.15 6.41 0.38
C SER A 89 5.59 7.62 1.14
N ASN A 90 4.34 7.56 1.62
CA ASN A 90 3.85 8.54 2.59
C ASN A 90 4.39 8.29 4.00
N VAL A 91 4.97 7.11 4.26
CA VAL A 91 5.63 6.76 5.53
C VAL A 91 7.15 6.67 5.35
N GLY A 92 7.61 6.05 4.26
CA GLY A 92 9.04 5.88 3.97
C GLY A 92 9.72 7.04 3.25
N GLY A 93 8.95 8.03 2.77
CA GLY A 93 9.45 9.12 1.93
C GLY A 93 9.53 8.76 0.43
N GLY A 94 9.79 9.77 -0.40
CA GLY A 94 9.98 9.63 -1.85
C GLY A 94 8.88 10.25 -2.73
N TYR A 95 7.79 10.76 -2.16
CA TYR A 95 6.84 11.59 -2.90
C TYR A 95 7.30 13.04 -2.98
N PRO A 96 6.94 13.80 -4.04
CA PRO A 96 7.33 15.22 -4.17
C PRO A 96 6.86 16.13 -3.04
N LYS A 97 5.70 15.83 -2.43
CA LYS A 97 5.25 16.45 -1.18
C LYS A 97 5.37 15.41 -0.08
N ASP A 98 6.43 15.50 0.70
CA ASP A 98 6.86 14.49 1.68
C ASP A 98 6.48 14.84 3.13
N GLN A 99 5.81 15.96 3.37
CA GLN A 99 5.40 16.44 4.70
C GLN A 99 4.74 15.37 5.57
N LEU A 100 3.93 14.48 4.98
CA LEU A 100 3.29 13.37 5.69
C LEU A 100 4.31 12.29 6.11
N ALA A 101 5.33 12.02 5.29
CA ALA A 101 6.42 11.09 5.61
C ALA A 101 7.37 11.64 6.67
N LEU A 102 7.46 12.97 6.79
CA LEU A 102 8.21 13.61 7.86
C LEU A 102 7.61 13.31 9.24
N VAL A 103 6.34 12.92 9.33
CA VAL A 103 5.71 12.52 10.61
C VAL A 103 6.28 11.20 11.14
N SER A 104 6.41 10.18 10.29
CA SER A 104 7.05 8.91 10.65
C SER A 104 8.56 9.06 10.80
N LEU A 105 9.19 9.97 10.04
CA LEU A 105 10.59 10.30 10.24
C LEU A 105 10.83 10.96 11.60
N ASP A 106 10.00 11.94 11.98
CA ASP A 106 10.08 12.61 13.28
C ASP A 106 9.98 11.63 14.44
N TRP A 107 9.02 10.70 14.37
CA TRP A 107 8.88 9.61 15.34
C TRP A 107 10.12 8.70 15.38
N MET A 108 10.65 8.30 14.22
CA MET A 108 11.83 7.45 14.14
C MET A 108 13.05 8.14 14.75
N MET A 109 13.24 9.43 14.46
CA MET A 109 14.32 10.24 15.01
C MET A 109 14.22 10.33 16.53
N ASP A 110 13.03 10.58 17.07
CA ASP A 110 12.78 10.59 18.52
C ASP A 110 13.17 9.26 19.18
N ARG A 111 12.82 8.13 18.55
CA ARG A 111 13.12 6.79 19.08
C ARG A 111 14.61 6.49 19.11
N VAL A 112 15.34 6.82 18.05
CA VAL A 112 16.78 6.58 18.02
C VAL A 112 17.57 7.62 18.84
N GLU A 113 17.05 8.84 19.01
CA GLU A 113 17.59 9.84 19.95
C GLU A 113 17.54 9.31 21.39
N ALA A 114 16.45 8.67 21.79
CA ALA A 114 16.33 8.01 23.10
C ALA A 114 17.35 6.87 23.29
N CYS A 115 17.85 6.27 22.20
CA CYS A 115 18.92 5.28 22.20
C CYS A 115 20.34 5.90 22.13
N GLY A 116 20.46 7.23 22.13
CA GLY A 116 21.75 7.95 22.12
C GLY A 116 22.27 8.38 20.74
N VAL A 117 21.48 8.20 19.67
CA VAL A 117 21.81 8.77 18.35
C VAL A 117 21.66 10.28 18.41
N ARG A 118 22.62 11.02 17.87
CA ARG A 118 22.57 12.49 17.80
C ARG A 118 22.38 12.94 16.37
N PHE A 119 21.43 13.85 16.15
CA PHE A 119 21.22 14.50 14.87
C PHE A 119 21.79 15.92 14.88
N LEU A 120 22.03 16.46 13.68
CA LEU A 120 22.30 17.89 13.54
C LEU A 120 21.02 18.66 13.91
N GLU A 121 21.16 19.62 14.83
CA GLU A 121 20.04 20.44 15.33
C GLU A 121 19.24 21.06 14.19
N SER A 122 19.94 21.60 13.18
CA SER A 122 19.32 22.20 12.00
C SER A 122 18.48 21.21 11.20
N SER A 123 18.93 19.96 11.08
CA SER A 123 18.20 18.91 10.37
C SER A 123 16.98 18.44 11.16
N ARG A 124 17.11 18.27 12.49
CA ARG A 124 15.99 17.92 13.38
C ARG A 124 14.91 19.01 13.36
N ALA A 125 15.33 20.27 13.44
CA ALA A 125 14.44 21.43 13.37
C ALA A 125 13.73 21.52 12.01
N ALA A 126 14.46 21.31 10.90
CA ALA A 126 13.88 21.34 9.56
C ALA A 126 12.78 20.28 9.38
N VAL A 127 12.96 19.06 9.90
CA VAL A 127 11.93 18.01 9.90
C VAL A 127 10.70 18.48 10.69
N ARG A 128 10.88 18.96 11.93
CA ARG A 128 9.79 19.42 12.79
C ARG A 128 9.02 20.61 12.23
N GLN A 129 9.70 21.49 11.49
CA GLN A 129 9.07 22.65 10.84
C GLN A 129 8.24 22.27 9.62
N GLN A 130 8.66 21.24 8.88
CA GLN A 130 8.03 20.87 7.59
C GLN A 130 7.01 19.73 7.71
N LEU A 131 7.09 18.92 8.77
CA LEU A 131 6.16 17.82 8.95
C LEU A 131 4.73 18.35 9.10
N ASP A 132 3.79 17.62 8.50
CA ASP A 132 2.37 17.95 8.56
C ASP A 132 1.55 16.66 8.54
N GLU A 133 0.88 16.34 9.66
CA GLU A 133 -0.08 15.23 9.76
C GLU A 133 -1.25 15.34 8.76
N HIS A 134 -1.54 16.55 8.28
CA HIS A 134 -2.56 16.86 7.28
C HIS A 134 -2.00 16.96 5.85
N GLY A 135 -0.71 16.64 5.66
CA GLY A 135 -0.02 16.63 4.38
C GLY A 135 -0.69 15.77 3.30
N ARG A 136 -0.23 15.90 2.05
CA ARG A 136 -0.83 15.19 0.90
C ARG A 136 -0.67 13.67 1.04
N MET A 137 -1.80 12.96 1.02
CA MET A 137 -1.82 11.51 0.88
C MET A 137 -1.90 11.17 -0.61
N TYR A 138 -1.01 10.30 -1.09
CA TYR A 138 -0.98 9.86 -2.48
C TYR A 138 -1.75 8.55 -2.65
N ASP A 139 -2.16 8.24 -3.88
CA ASP A 139 -2.74 6.94 -4.24
C ASP A 139 -1.75 6.20 -5.15
N SER A 140 -1.03 5.23 -4.60
CA SER A 140 -0.01 4.45 -5.33
C SER A 140 -0.61 3.54 -6.42
N ARG A 141 -1.93 3.41 -6.46
CA ARG A 141 -2.69 2.66 -7.46
C ARG A 141 -3.42 3.57 -8.46
N ALA A 142 -3.19 4.88 -8.43
CA ALA A 142 -3.73 5.78 -9.44
C ALA A 142 -3.09 5.52 -10.82
N GLY A 143 -3.82 5.85 -11.89
CA GLY A 143 -3.35 5.64 -13.27
C GLY A 143 -3.03 4.17 -13.55
N LEU A 144 -1.85 3.91 -14.12
CA LEU A 144 -1.37 2.56 -14.43
C LEU A 144 -1.09 1.71 -13.19
N GLY A 145 -0.99 2.33 -11.99
CA GLY A 145 -0.87 1.60 -10.73
C GLY A 145 -2.07 0.70 -10.40
N ILE A 146 -3.18 0.82 -11.15
CA ILE A 146 -4.34 -0.07 -11.03
C ILE A 146 -4.00 -1.54 -11.28
N TYR A 147 -2.95 -1.82 -12.06
CA TYR A 147 -2.46 -3.16 -12.39
C TYR A 147 -1.68 -3.84 -11.27
N TYR A 148 -1.26 -3.11 -10.23
CA TYR A 148 -0.82 -3.79 -9.01
C TYR A 148 -1.97 -4.64 -8.46
N ARG A 149 -1.67 -5.80 -7.86
CA ARG A 149 -2.70 -6.64 -7.25
C ARG A 149 -3.37 -5.91 -6.09
N PHE A 150 -4.70 -5.77 -6.18
CA PHE A 150 -5.51 -5.10 -5.17
C PHE A 150 -5.70 -6.00 -3.95
N MET A 151 -5.05 -5.64 -2.85
CA MET A 151 -5.15 -6.34 -1.58
C MET A 151 -4.94 -5.34 -0.45
N PRO A 152 -6.00 -4.68 0.06
CA PRO A 152 -5.88 -3.82 1.24
C PRO A 152 -5.36 -4.66 2.42
N ARG A 153 -4.51 -4.03 3.25
CA ARG A 153 -3.94 -4.66 4.45
C ARG A 153 -5.04 -5.00 5.43
N ASP A 154 -4.95 -6.16 6.05
CA ASP A 154 -5.75 -6.55 7.21
C ASP A 154 -4.84 -6.43 8.43
N LEU A 155 -4.93 -5.31 9.15
CA LEU A 155 -4.01 -5.01 10.25
C LEU A 155 -4.14 -6.04 11.38
N THR A 156 -5.37 -6.47 11.70
CA THR A 156 -5.63 -7.47 12.73
C THR A 156 -4.99 -8.79 12.36
N LYS A 157 -5.16 -9.25 11.10
CA LYS A 157 -4.53 -10.49 10.64
C LYS A 157 -3.01 -10.41 10.61
N LEU A 158 -2.46 -9.34 10.04
CA LEU A 158 -1.00 -9.13 10.01
C LEU A 158 -0.42 -9.15 11.43
N TRP A 159 -1.11 -8.48 12.35
CA TRP A 159 -0.71 -8.45 13.76
C TRP A 159 -0.80 -9.81 14.44
N SER A 160 -1.92 -10.53 14.28
CA SER A 160 -2.09 -11.86 14.88
C SER A 160 -1.05 -12.86 14.39
N ASP A 161 -0.69 -12.79 13.10
CA ASP A 161 0.33 -13.64 12.49
C ASP A 161 1.72 -13.35 13.08
N ALA A 162 2.01 -12.08 13.42
CA ALA A 162 3.29 -11.65 13.99
C ALA A 162 3.43 -11.95 15.49
N THR A 163 2.34 -11.82 16.26
CA THR A 163 2.35 -12.00 17.71
C THR A 163 1.93 -13.40 18.16
N LYS A 164 1.56 -14.30 17.23
CA LYS A 164 0.95 -15.61 17.53
C LYS A 164 -0.28 -15.48 18.44
N SER A 165 -1.09 -14.45 18.20
CA SER A 165 -2.31 -14.16 18.96
C SER A 165 -2.12 -13.87 20.46
N ASP A 166 -0.96 -13.34 20.86
CA ASP A 166 -0.80 -12.78 22.20
C ASP A 166 -1.72 -11.55 22.37
N ALA A 167 -2.91 -11.80 22.92
CA ALA A 167 -3.97 -10.81 23.10
C ALA A 167 -3.58 -9.66 24.03
N ALA A 168 -2.48 -9.79 24.80
CA ALA A 168 -1.96 -8.71 25.64
C ALA A 168 -1.26 -7.61 24.83
N ARG A 169 -0.99 -7.82 23.54
CA ARG A 169 -0.22 -6.90 22.70
C ARG A 169 -1.14 -6.14 21.74
N PRO A 170 -1.41 -4.85 21.97
CA PRO A 170 -2.27 -4.06 21.10
C PRO A 170 -1.52 -3.58 19.86
N ILE A 171 -2.25 -3.43 18.75
CA ILE A 171 -1.75 -2.72 17.57
C ILE A 171 -1.42 -1.28 17.97
N LEU A 172 -0.26 -0.77 17.58
CA LEU A 172 0.16 0.60 17.87
C LEU A 172 -0.12 1.52 16.69
N ILE A 173 -0.92 2.55 16.91
CA ILE A 173 -1.24 3.58 15.91
C ILE A 173 -0.65 4.91 16.37
N HIS A 174 0.05 5.61 15.48
CA HIS A 174 0.54 6.95 15.81
C HIS A 174 -0.62 7.95 15.92
N GLN A 175 -0.58 8.84 16.91
CA GLN A 175 -1.68 9.79 17.18
C GLN A 175 -2.06 10.67 15.97
N SER A 176 -1.12 10.92 15.05
CA SER A 176 -1.36 11.68 13.82
C SER A 176 -2.43 11.09 12.92
N VAL A 177 -2.62 9.76 12.96
CA VAL A 177 -3.71 9.08 12.26
C VAL A 177 -5.05 9.58 12.76
N MET A 178 -5.18 9.74 14.08
CA MET A 178 -6.42 10.18 14.71
C MET A 178 -6.69 11.67 14.48
N GLN A 179 -5.64 12.50 14.53
CA GLN A 179 -5.72 13.91 14.18
C GLN A 179 -6.24 14.09 12.75
N ARG A 180 -5.76 13.25 11.82
CA ARG A 180 -6.19 13.28 10.42
C ARG A 180 -7.65 12.81 10.23
N ILE A 181 -8.08 11.79 10.97
CA ILE A 181 -9.47 11.29 10.96
C ILE A 181 -10.42 12.37 11.51
N SER A 182 -10.09 12.95 12.67
CA SER A 182 -10.95 13.93 13.34
C SER A 182 -11.11 15.23 12.53
N ALA A 183 -10.06 15.63 11.81
CA ALA A 183 -10.10 16.77 10.89
C ALA A 183 -10.70 16.43 9.50
N ALA A 184 -11.09 15.18 9.25
CA ALA A 184 -11.53 14.67 7.95
C ALA A 184 -10.63 15.11 6.78
N THR A 185 -9.32 15.18 6.99
CA THR A 185 -8.39 15.70 5.99
C THR A 185 -8.44 14.86 4.73
N GLN A 186 -8.78 15.47 3.60
CA GLN A 186 -8.97 14.76 2.32
C GLN A 186 -10.01 13.61 2.43
N GLY A 187 -10.94 13.69 3.39
CA GLY A 187 -11.91 12.65 3.67
C GLY A 187 -11.31 11.35 4.24
N TYR A 188 -10.14 11.44 4.89
CA TYR A 188 -9.41 10.28 5.42
C TYR A 188 -10.25 9.47 6.42
N ALA A 189 -10.42 8.19 6.11
CA ALA A 189 -11.23 7.25 6.87
C ALA A 189 -10.68 5.83 6.59
N PRO A 190 -9.70 5.36 7.37
CA PRO A 190 -9.07 4.06 7.13
C PRO A 190 -10.12 2.96 7.26
N HIS A 191 -10.19 2.10 6.25
CA HIS A 191 -11.22 1.05 6.15
C HIS A 191 -10.76 -0.30 6.74
N ASN A 192 -9.55 -0.36 7.28
CA ASN A 192 -8.86 -1.57 7.70
C ASN A 192 -8.25 -1.45 9.11
N LEU A 193 -8.66 -0.43 9.87
CA LEU A 193 -8.24 -0.24 11.25
C LEU A 193 -9.33 -0.79 12.17
N SER A 194 -9.03 -1.78 13.00
CA SER A 194 -10.00 -2.36 13.93
C SER A 194 -10.39 -1.37 15.03
N SER A 195 -11.42 -1.72 15.80
CA SER A 195 -11.83 -1.01 17.01
C SER A 195 -10.92 -1.24 18.22
N SER A 196 -9.79 -1.98 18.09
CA SER A 196 -8.87 -2.26 19.21
C SER A 196 -7.42 -1.96 18.85
N PHE A 197 -6.88 -0.89 19.44
CA PHE A 197 -5.50 -0.44 19.26
C PHE A 197 -5.09 0.51 20.38
N ASN A 198 -3.79 0.69 20.59
CA ASN A 198 -3.22 1.73 21.45
C ASN A 198 -2.66 2.87 20.61
N LEU A 199 -2.71 4.07 21.17
CA LEU A 199 -2.09 5.25 20.58
C LEU A 199 -0.69 5.48 21.10
N VAL A 200 0.16 5.87 20.17
CA VAL A 200 1.52 6.35 20.43
C VAL A 200 1.54 7.87 20.27
N SER A 201 1.94 8.58 21.33
CA SER A 201 2.08 10.03 21.32
C SER A 201 3.19 10.49 20.37
N ARG A 202 3.05 11.72 19.85
CA ARG A 202 4.08 12.40 19.06
C ARG A 202 5.29 12.77 19.91
N THR A 203 5.08 13.14 21.16
CA THR A 203 6.18 13.58 22.04
C THR A 203 6.89 12.37 22.61
N ALA A 204 8.20 12.27 22.37
CA ALA A 204 9.08 11.33 23.07
C ALA A 204 9.10 11.64 24.57
N LEU A 205 8.21 10.99 25.32
CA LEU A 205 8.46 10.71 26.72
C LEU A 205 9.30 9.43 26.79
N ASN A 206 10.24 9.36 27.72
CA ASN A 206 10.97 8.14 28.03
C ASN A 206 10.56 7.67 29.44
N PRO A 207 9.81 6.57 29.59
CA PRO A 207 9.32 5.67 28.53
C PRO A 207 8.18 6.29 27.68
N PRO A 208 7.98 5.80 26.43
CA PRO A 208 6.90 6.26 25.57
C PRO A 208 5.54 6.00 26.23
N VAL A 209 4.66 7.00 26.20
CA VAL A 209 3.32 6.88 26.76
C VAL A 209 2.41 6.22 25.74
N TYR A 210 2.04 4.98 26.03
CA TYR A 210 1.01 4.25 25.30
C TYR A 210 -0.33 4.52 25.95
N GLN A 211 -1.20 5.24 25.24
CA GLN A 211 -2.55 5.47 25.68
C GLN A 211 -3.43 4.39 25.07
N GLN A 212 -4.06 3.57 25.91
CA GLN A 212 -5.26 2.86 25.48
C GLN A 212 -6.24 3.90 24.92
N GLN A 213 -7.03 3.52 23.90
CA GLN A 213 -7.89 4.41 23.13
C GLN A 213 -8.40 5.59 23.97
N PRO A 214 -7.95 6.83 23.69
CA PRO A 214 -8.12 7.93 24.64
C PRO A 214 -9.58 8.41 24.74
N TRP A 215 -10.47 7.88 23.90
CA TRP A 215 -11.90 8.05 24.05
C TRP A 215 -12.48 6.66 24.39
N GLN A 216 -13.08 6.52 25.58
CA GLN A 216 -13.91 5.35 25.92
C GLN A 216 -15.11 5.38 24.96
N VAL A 217 -14.99 4.72 23.80
CA VAL A 217 -16.10 4.61 22.86
C VAL A 217 -17.19 3.79 23.54
N ASP A 218 -18.41 4.33 23.59
CA ASP A 218 -19.61 3.56 23.92
C ASP A 218 -19.66 2.27 23.09
N ALA A 219 -19.85 1.11 23.72
CA ALA A 219 -19.91 -0.19 23.06
C ALA A 219 -20.84 -0.19 21.83
N GLY A 220 -21.99 0.50 21.90
CA GLY A 220 -22.92 0.60 20.76
C GLY A 220 -22.37 1.38 19.56
N LYS A 221 -21.43 2.31 19.77
CA LYS A 221 -20.72 2.99 18.66
C LYS A 221 -19.67 2.09 18.04
N CYS A 222 -18.99 1.24 18.83
CA CYS A 222 -18.06 0.24 18.32
C CYS A 222 -18.78 -0.78 17.42
N ASP A 223 -19.93 -1.30 17.87
CA ASP A 223 -20.72 -2.26 17.09
C ASP A 223 -21.11 -1.69 15.71
N TYR A 224 -21.57 -0.43 15.68
CA TYR A 224 -21.91 0.24 14.42
C TYR A 224 -20.68 0.47 13.52
N TYR A 225 -19.55 0.84 14.12
CA TYR A 225 -18.29 1.01 13.40
C TYR A 225 -17.84 -0.29 12.76
N ASP A 226 -17.90 -1.40 13.49
CA ASP A 226 -17.52 -2.73 13.00
C ASP A 226 -18.45 -3.21 11.87
N VAL A 227 -19.76 -2.92 11.94
CA VAL A 227 -20.68 -3.14 10.80
C VAL A 227 -20.26 -2.34 9.57
N CYS A 228 -19.86 -1.07 9.75
CA CYS A 228 -19.41 -0.21 8.65
C CYS A 228 -18.10 -0.70 8.03
N LEU A 229 -17.17 -1.21 8.85
CA LEU A 229 -15.95 -1.86 8.38
C LEU A 229 -16.24 -3.15 7.63
N ALA A 230 -17.11 -4.03 8.15
CA ALA A 230 -17.49 -5.27 7.48
C ALA A 230 -18.12 -5.00 6.09
N ARG A 231 -18.98 -3.97 5.99
CA ARG A 231 -19.52 -3.52 4.70
C ARG A 231 -18.44 -2.94 3.79
N SER A 232 -17.48 -2.21 4.33
CA SER A 232 -16.32 -1.72 3.56
C SER A 232 -15.48 -2.87 3.00
N ALA A 233 -15.21 -3.89 3.83
CA ALA A 233 -14.52 -5.11 3.43
C ALA A 233 -15.31 -5.88 2.35
N HIS A 234 -16.64 -5.93 2.44
CA HIS A 234 -17.49 -6.50 1.39
C HIS A 234 -17.30 -5.79 0.04
N TYR A 235 -17.30 -4.45 0.00
CA TYR A 235 -17.00 -3.70 -1.23
C TYR A 235 -15.56 -3.93 -1.71
N ALA A 236 -14.59 -4.05 -0.80
CA ALA A 236 -13.22 -4.39 -1.16
C ALA A 236 -13.13 -5.77 -1.84
N SER A 237 -13.88 -6.78 -1.37
CA SER A 237 -13.94 -8.09 -2.03
C SER A 237 -14.48 -8.00 -3.46
N TRP A 238 -15.54 -7.22 -3.70
CA TRP A 238 -16.02 -6.96 -5.06
C TRP A 238 -14.99 -6.20 -5.91
N ARG A 239 -14.22 -5.28 -5.33
CA ARG A 239 -13.11 -4.61 -6.05
C ARG A 239 -12.02 -5.60 -6.45
N ARG A 240 -11.76 -6.65 -5.66
CA ARG A 240 -10.82 -7.73 -6.04
C ARG A 240 -11.34 -8.48 -7.26
N ILE A 241 -12.64 -8.78 -7.32
CA ILE A 241 -13.26 -9.43 -8.48
C ILE A 241 -13.12 -8.55 -9.73
N ILE A 242 -13.49 -7.26 -9.65
CA ILE A 242 -13.32 -6.31 -10.77
C ILE A 242 -11.87 -6.20 -11.21
N TYR A 243 -10.92 -6.19 -10.26
CA TYR A 243 -9.49 -6.20 -10.58
C TYR A 243 -9.10 -7.44 -11.39
N MET A 244 -9.52 -8.65 -10.99
CA MET A 244 -9.20 -9.88 -11.72
C MET A 244 -9.80 -9.86 -13.13
N LEU A 245 -11.03 -9.36 -13.27
CA LEU A 245 -11.67 -9.18 -14.59
C LEU A 245 -10.93 -8.16 -15.46
N LEU A 246 -10.47 -7.04 -14.89
CA LEU A 246 -9.71 -6.02 -15.60
C LEU A 246 -8.38 -6.56 -16.12
N VAL A 247 -7.63 -7.26 -15.25
CA VAL A 247 -6.37 -7.89 -15.64
C VAL A 247 -6.60 -8.98 -16.68
N GLY A 248 -7.60 -9.85 -16.47
CA GLY A 248 -7.98 -10.89 -17.42
C GLY A 248 -8.35 -10.32 -18.80
N ALA A 249 -9.19 -9.29 -18.85
CA ALA A 249 -9.56 -8.61 -20.10
C ALA A 249 -8.34 -7.97 -20.78
N THR A 250 -7.43 -7.37 -20.00
CA THR A 250 -6.18 -6.80 -20.53
C THR A 250 -5.26 -7.89 -21.10
N LEU A 251 -5.12 -9.03 -20.42
CA LEU A 251 -4.29 -10.15 -20.89
C LEU A 251 -4.88 -10.81 -22.14
N ILE A 252 -6.21 -10.99 -22.18
CA ILE A 252 -6.92 -11.47 -23.37
C ILE A 252 -6.66 -10.52 -24.53
N PHE A 253 -6.73 -9.20 -24.32
CA PHE A 253 -6.44 -8.23 -25.37
C PHE A 253 -5.04 -8.34 -25.93
N LEU A 254 -4.04 -8.38 -25.03
CA LEU A 254 -2.65 -8.51 -25.42
C LEU A 254 -2.40 -9.83 -26.14
N GLY A 255 -3.01 -10.92 -25.69
CA GLY A 255 -2.96 -12.22 -26.35
C GLY A 255 -3.63 -12.21 -27.73
N LEU A 256 -4.76 -11.52 -27.90
CA LEU A 256 -5.40 -11.37 -29.20
C LEU A 256 -4.50 -10.61 -30.17
N ILE A 257 -3.85 -9.52 -29.73
CA ILE A 257 -2.90 -8.77 -30.56
C ILE A 257 -1.74 -9.66 -31.02
N THR A 258 -1.20 -10.54 -30.18
CA THR A 258 -0.09 -11.42 -30.58
C THR A 258 -0.49 -12.54 -31.53
N MET A 259 -1.78 -12.91 -31.54
CA MET A 259 -2.35 -13.89 -32.47
C MET A 259 -2.73 -13.30 -33.82
N LEU A 260 -2.71 -11.97 -33.98
CA LEU A 260 -2.96 -11.34 -35.27
C LEU A 260 -1.80 -11.64 -36.23
N ASP A 261 -2.16 -11.96 -37.47
CA ASP A 261 -1.20 -12.03 -38.55
C ASP A 261 -0.65 -10.61 -38.81
N PRO A 262 0.68 -10.43 -38.86
CA PRO A 262 1.27 -9.13 -39.12
C PRO A 262 0.93 -8.70 -40.55
N ILE A 263 0.63 -7.41 -40.72
CA ILE A 263 0.40 -6.87 -42.06
C ILE A 263 1.75 -6.77 -42.81
N PRO A 264 1.84 -7.26 -44.05
CA PRO A 264 3.02 -7.06 -44.90
C PRO A 264 3.35 -5.58 -45.09
N GLN A 265 4.65 -5.24 -45.13
CA GLN A 265 5.10 -3.86 -45.33
C GLN A 265 4.54 -3.28 -46.64
N GLY A 266 3.76 -2.20 -46.54
CA GLY A 266 3.17 -1.50 -47.68
C GLY A 266 1.67 -1.73 -47.89
N GLU A 267 1.05 -2.67 -47.18
CA GLU A 267 -0.41 -2.80 -47.13
C GLU A 267 -0.99 -1.89 -46.04
N MET A 268 -2.01 -1.12 -46.40
CA MET A 268 -2.73 -0.22 -45.49
C MET A 268 -4.11 -0.79 -45.23
N ILE A 269 -4.42 -1.07 -43.96
CA ILE A 269 -5.79 -1.38 -43.55
C ILE A 269 -6.48 -0.08 -43.14
N GLU A 270 -7.65 0.18 -43.74
CA GLU A 270 -8.48 1.34 -43.42
C GLU A 270 -9.11 1.18 -42.04
N ALA A 271 -8.39 1.59 -41.00
CA ALA A 271 -8.96 1.85 -39.69
C ALA A 271 -9.71 3.19 -39.69
N SER A 272 -10.73 3.30 -38.84
CA SER A 272 -11.37 4.56 -38.48
C SER A 272 -10.32 5.59 -38.03
N PRO A 273 -10.54 6.90 -38.26
CA PRO A 273 -9.55 7.94 -37.96
C PRO A 273 -9.06 7.92 -36.50
N LEU A 274 -9.96 7.58 -35.58
CA LEU A 274 -9.65 7.54 -34.16
C LEU A 274 -8.77 6.33 -33.79
N LEU A 275 -9.07 5.15 -34.33
CA LEU A 275 -8.24 3.97 -34.11
C LEU A 275 -6.89 4.09 -34.83
N GLY A 276 -6.88 4.57 -36.07
CA GLY A 276 -5.64 4.82 -36.83
C GLY A 276 -4.71 5.81 -36.13
N GLY A 277 -5.25 6.89 -35.54
CA GLY A 277 -4.47 7.82 -34.72
C GLY A 277 -3.87 7.18 -33.47
N LEU A 278 -4.62 6.30 -32.79
CA LEU A 278 -4.13 5.55 -31.63
C LEU A 278 -3.03 4.57 -32.02
N ILE A 279 -3.21 3.81 -33.10
CA ILE A 279 -2.20 2.87 -33.62
C ILE A 279 -0.90 3.62 -33.93
N SER A 280 -1.00 4.77 -34.60
CA SER A 280 0.17 5.61 -34.93
C SER A 280 0.92 6.08 -33.68
N LEU A 281 0.18 6.49 -32.64
CA LEU A 281 0.78 6.87 -31.36
C LEU A 281 1.46 5.68 -30.67
N LEU A 282 0.84 4.50 -30.68
CA LEU A 282 1.40 3.30 -30.07
C LEU A 282 2.66 2.83 -30.80
N GLN A 283 2.68 2.89 -32.13
CA GLN A 283 3.87 2.60 -32.94
C GLN A 283 5.01 3.57 -32.62
N PHE A 284 4.72 4.86 -32.45
CA PHE A 284 5.73 5.85 -32.06
C PHE A 284 6.36 5.53 -30.70
N LEU A 285 5.56 5.03 -29.75
CA LEU A 285 6.03 4.69 -28.40
C LEU A 285 6.68 3.30 -28.30
N LEU A 286 6.27 2.35 -29.14
CA LEU A 286 6.71 0.95 -29.15
C LEU A 286 7.15 0.53 -30.57
N PRO A 287 8.18 1.17 -31.15
CA PRO A 287 8.56 0.91 -32.53
C PRO A 287 9.01 -0.55 -32.70
N ASP A 288 8.40 -1.24 -33.67
CA ASP A 288 8.68 -2.62 -34.10
C ASP A 288 8.59 -3.72 -33.02
N MET A 289 8.17 -3.44 -31.78
CA MET A 289 8.02 -4.46 -30.74
C MET A 289 6.97 -5.53 -31.07
N LEU A 290 5.99 -5.19 -31.91
CA LEU A 290 4.88 -6.06 -32.28
C LEU A 290 4.91 -6.51 -33.74
N GLY A 291 5.91 -6.08 -34.52
CA GLY A 291 6.19 -6.56 -35.88
C GLY A 291 5.01 -6.46 -36.85
N GLY A 292 4.35 -5.30 -36.96
CA GLY A 292 3.24 -5.11 -37.91
C GLY A 292 1.86 -5.58 -37.42
N ARG A 293 1.76 -6.08 -36.18
CA ARG A 293 0.49 -6.58 -35.60
C ARG A 293 -0.41 -5.49 -35.02
N LEU A 294 0.11 -4.29 -34.76
CA LEU A 294 -0.72 -3.18 -34.26
C LEU A 294 -1.62 -2.64 -35.37
N GLU A 295 -1.10 -2.63 -36.59
CA GLU A 295 -1.75 -2.24 -37.82
C GLU A 295 -2.90 -3.19 -38.14
N ALA A 296 -2.71 -4.49 -37.85
CA ALA A 296 -3.75 -5.52 -38.01
C ALA A 296 -4.99 -5.24 -37.15
N LEU A 297 -4.89 -4.49 -36.05
CA LEU A 297 -6.06 -4.09 -35.25
C LEU A 297 -7.08 -3.27 -36.05
N GLY A 298 -6.62 -2.57 -37.09
CA GLY A 298 -7.50 -1.82 -38.00
C GLY A 298 -8.55 -2.70 -38.68
N ALA A 299 -8.26 -3.99 -38.91
CA ALA A 299 -9.21 -4.92 -39.50
C ALA A 299 -10.24 -5.45 -38.48
N TYR A 300 -9.98 -5.26 -37.19
CA TYR A 300 -10.77 -5.81 -36.08
C TYR A 300 -11.32 -4.70 -35.17
N GLU A 301 -11.82 -3.62 -35.78
CA GLU A 301 -12.32 -2.46 -35.05
C GLU A 301 -13.45 -2.80 -34.06
N ALA A 302 -14.43 -3.58 -34.49
CA ALA A 302 -15.59 -3.92 -33.64
C ALA A 302 -15.17 -4.73 -32.39
N PRO A 303 -14.36 -5.81 -32.50
CA PRO A 303 -13.75 -6.46 -31.34
C PRO A 303 -12.92 -5.53 -30.46
N PHE A 304 -12.09 -4.65 -31.05
CA PHE A 304 -11.29 -3.68 -30.31
C PHE A 304 -12.17 -2.75 -29.46
N TRP A 305 -13.18 -2.12 -30.07
CA TRP A 305 -14.09 -1.22 -29.38
C TRP A 305 -14.96 -1.91 -28.33
N SER A 306 -15.37 -3.15 -28.59
CA SER A 306 -16.10 -3.96 -27.61
C SER A 306 -15.27 -4.17 -26.34
N LEU A 307 -13.99 -4.49 -26.49
CA LEU A 307 -13.11 -4.64 -25.36
C LEU A 307 -12.84 -3.31 -24.65
N VAL A 308 -12.60 -2.22 -25.38
CA VAL A 308 -12.46 -0.88 -24.77
C VAL A 308 -13.70 -0.55 -23.93
N GLY A 309 -14.89 -0.88 -24.44
CA GLY A 309 -16.15 -0.78 -23.71
C GLY A 309 -16.18 -1.62 -22.42
N VAL A 310 -15.74 -2.89 -22.48
CA VAL A 310 -15.62 -3.76 -21.29
C VAL A 310 -14.66 -3.17 -20.26
N LEU A 311 -13.46 -2.71 -20.68
CA LEU A 311 -12.49 -2.09 -19.79
C LEU A 311 -13.03 -0.80 -19.16
N ALA A 312 -13.77 0.02 -19.93
CA ALA A 312 -14.42 1.22 -19.43
C ALA A 312 -15.51 0.90 -18.39
N LEU A 313 -16.34 -0.12 -18.62
CA LEU A 313 -17.35 -0.58 -17.67
C LEU A 313 -16.71 -1.09 -16.37
N LEU A 314 -15.66 -1.90 -16.47
CA LEU A 314 -14.90 -2.38 -15.32
C LEU A 314 -14.27 -1.21 -14.54
N PHE A 315 -13.76 -0.19 -15.23
CA PHE A 315 -13.20 1.00 -14.61
C PHE A 315 -14.26 1.83 -13.88
N VAL A 316 -15.45 2.01 -14.46
CA VAL A 316 -16.59 2.66 -13.79
C VAL A 316 -17.00 1.87 -12.54
N GLY A 317 -17.17 0.55 -12.67
CA GLY A 317 -17.48 -0.34 -11.55
C GLY A 317 -16.42 -0.24 -10.43
N HIS A 318 -15.14 -0.20 -10.79
CA HIS A 318 -14.03 0.00 -9.86
C HIS A 318 -14.18 1.31 -9.07
N ARG A 319 -14.47 2.43 -9.75
CA ARG A 319 -14.65 3.74 -9.11
C ARG A 319 -15.87 3.77 -8.18
N LEU A 320 -16.99 3.20 -8.61
CA LEU A 320 -18.21 3.13 -7.81
C LEU A 320 -17.99 2.31 -6.53
N LEU A 321 -17.36 1.14 -6.62
CA LEU A 321 -17.04 0.33 -5.45
C LEU A 321 -16.02 1.01 -4.53
N LYS A 322 -15.01 1.70 -5.08
CA LYS A 322 -14.06 2.50 -4.28
C LYS A 322 -14.81 3.56 -3.45
N ARG A 323 -15.75 4.28 -4.09
CA ARG A 323 -16.59 5.27 -3.40
C ARG A 323 -17.45 4.65 -2.32
N LYS A 324 -18.13 3.53 -2.61
CA LYS A 324 -18.96 2.80 -1.61
C LYS A 324 -18.13 2.32 -0.41
N MET A 325 -16.94 1.77 -0.66
CA MET A 325 -15.99 1.34 0.37
C MET A 325 -15.58 2.50 1.29
N ILE A 326 -15.15 3.63 0.71
CA ILE A 326 -14.74 4.82 1.47
C ILE A 326 -15.92 5.41 2.25
N ASN A 327 -17.08 5.57 1.61
CA ASN A 327 -18.27 6.11 2.27
C ASN A 327 -18.70 5.25 3.47
N SER A 328 -18.60 3.93 3.36
CA SER A 328 -18.90 3.01 4.46
C SER A 328 -17.94 3.23 5.64
N ALA A 329 -16.63 3.31 5.37
CA ALA A 329 -15.64 3.58 6.42
C ALA A 329 -15.85 4.97 7.06
N GLN A 330 -16.12 6.00 6.24
CA GLN A 330 -16.42 7.35 6.74
C GLN A 330 -17.65 7.38 7.63
N ALA A 331 -18.71 6.63 7.31
CA ALA A 331 -19.90 6.55 8.15
C ALA A 331 -19.58 5.98 9.55
N GLY A 332 -18.74 4.94 9.61
CA GLY A 332 -18.24 4.40 10.86
C GLY A 332 -17.43 5.44 11.65
N TRP A 333 -16.43 6.05 11.03
CA TRP A 333 -15.56 7.02 11.69
C TRP A 333 -16.30 8.28 12.16
N ARG A 334 -17.29 8.77 11.42
CA ARG A 334 -18.15 9.90 11.85
C ARG A 334 -18.94 9.59 13.11
N ARG A 335 -19.23 8.30 13.38
CA ARG A 335 -19.94 7.89 14.60
C ARG A 335 -19.01 7.89 15.81
N ILE A 336 -17.73 7.54 15.60
CA ILE A 336 -16.68 7.60 16.63
C ILE A 336 -16.28 9.05 16.90
N PHE A 337 -15.93 9.80 15.85
CA PHE A 337 -15.59 11.21 15.86
C PHE A 337 -16.65 12.00 15.10
N PRO A 338 -17.68 12.52 15.78
CA PRO A 338 -18.57 13.47 15.15
C PRO A 338 -17.73 14.64 14.65
N LEU A 339 -17.78 14.92 13.35
CA LEU A 339 -17.20 16.13 12.80
C LEU A 339 -17.85 17.30 13.53
N LYS A 340 -17.04 18.27 13.96
CA LYS A 340 -17.61 19.55 14.40
C LYS A 340 -18.44 20.06 13.23
N SER A 341 -19.72 20.31 13.46
CA SER A 341 -20.54 21.03 12.49
C SER A 341 -19.93 22.41 12.33
N ASP A 342 -19.42 22.70 11.13
CA ASP A 342 -19.03 24.05 10.73
C ASP A 342 -20.23 25.00 10.76
#